data_AF-A0A7S4A5T4-F1
#
_entry.id   AF-A0A7S4A5T4-F1
#
_cell.length_a   1.000
_cell.length_b   1.000
_cell.length_c   1.000
_cell.angle_alpha   90.00
_cell.angle_beta   90.00
_cell.angle_gamma   90.00
#
_symmetry.space_group_name_H-M   'P 1'
#
loop_
_entity.id
_entity.type
_entity.pdbx_description
1 polymer ?
#
loop_
_entity_poly.entity_id
_entity_poly.type
_entity_poly.pdbx_seq_one_letter_code
_entity_poly.pdbx_strand_id
1 'polypeptide(L)'
;AALFGGRSAASLPPGPLSAPRWETAFQVGRPAEGTTGGLAFIATLAGAFAVKAADDVAEEFVGTRFLRAAGAPVPGARVVFPADAEHASILAAVEAVAKQYSRRGDAEGAQAVMVHVLVGLRKYDGPLLLLELVPAARALDDIGASAALLLEPAAGSRARARLEAMGRVWIVDAALHFHDRFASRLSCAGYDAAAAAYAEGAAADGVTGNLGNILLTDAPPGVAAVDSHVKLVRGAASDAAALAA
;
A
#
# COMPACT_ATOMS: atom_id res chain seq x y z
N ALA A 1 -10.68 8.86 -26.20
CA ALA A 1 -10.46 7.40 -26.24
C ALA A 1 -9.33 7.05 -25.29
N ALA A 2 -9.55 6.17 -24.32
CA ALA A 2 -8.53 5.81 -23.33
C ALA A 2 -7.32 5.16 -24.03
N LEU A 3 -6.13 5.66 -23.71
CA LEU A 3 -4.83 5.37 -24.34
C LEU A 3 -4.50 3.86 -24.47
N PHE A 4 -5.12 2.98 -23.68
CA PHE A 4 -4.83 1.54 -23.62
C PHE A 4 -6.09 0.68 -23.39
N GLY A 5 -7.12 0.82 -24.22
CA GLY A 5 -8.30 -0.05 -24.19
C GLY A 5 -9.12 0.04 -22.89
N GLY A 6 -9.07 1.19 -22.21
CA GLY A 6 -9.79 1.42 -20.96
C GLY A 6 -9.13 0.83 -19.70
N ARG A 7 -7.95 0.21 -19.80
CA ARG A 7 -7.23 -0.31 -18.62
C ARG A 7 -6.63 0.82 -17.79
N SER A 8 -6.78 0.73 -16.46
CA SER A 8 -6.14 1.64 -15.51
C SER A 8 -4.66 1.29 -15.32
N ALA A 9 -3.84 2.27 -14.92
CA ALA A 9 -2.43 2.02 -14.58
C ALA A 9 -2.27 0.92 -13.50
N ALA A 10 -3.23 0.83 -12.57
CA ALA A 10 -3.25 -0.17 -11.50
C ALA A 10 -3.54 -1.61 -11.96
N SER A 11 -3.95 -1.83 -13.22
CA SER A 11 -4.17 -3.18 -13.77
C SER A 11 -3.09 -3.64 -14.74
N LEU A 12 -2.06 -2.83 -14.96
CA LEU A 12 -0.92 -3.20 -15.79
C LEU A 12 0.07 -4.10 -15.03
N PRO A 13 0.90 -4.90 -15.73
CA PRO A 13 1.93 -5.70 -15.09
C PRO A 13 2.94 -4.84 -14.32
N PRO A 14 3.51 -5.35 -13.21
CA PRO A 14 4.54 -4.63 -12.46
C PRO A 14 5.83 -4.51 -13.27
N GLY A 15 6.51 -3.38 -13.14
CA GLY A 15 7.86 -3.21 -13.68
C GLY A 15 8.97 -3.52 -12.66
N PRO A 16 10.23 -3.64 -13.11
CA PRO A 16 11.36 -3.83 -12.21
C PRO A 16 11.68 -2.54 -11.44
N LEU A 17 11.69 -2.61 -10.10
CA LEU A 17 11.98 -1.44 -9.26
C LEU A 17 13.36 -0.82 -9.52
N SER A 18 14.32 -1.58 -10.04
CA SER A 18 15.67 -1.12 -10.35
C SER A 18 15.79 -0.32 -11.64
N ALA A 19 14.80 -0.38 -12.54
CA ALA A 19 14.86 0.27 -13.84
C ALA A 19 13.46 0.72 -14.33
N PRO A 20 12.82 1.69 -13.64
CA PRO A 20 11.44 2.08 -13.93
C PRO A 20 11.24 2.92 -15.20
N ARG A 21 12.30 3.53 -15.78
CA ARG A 21 12.23 4.31 -17.03
C ARG A 21 11.16 5.42 -17.00
N TRP A 22 11.20 6.27 -15.98
CA TRP A 22 10.23 7.35 -15.72
C TRP A 22 9.98 8.28 -16.91
N GLU A 23 11.00 8.53 -17.72
CA GLU A 23 10.92 9.30 -18.96
C GLU A 23 9.95 8.73 -19.99
N THR A 24 9.59 7.46 -19.86
CA THR A 24 8.65 6.75 -20.72
C THR A 24 7.23 6.66 -20.13
N ALA A 25 6.96 7.37 -19.03
CA ALA A 25 5.65 7.37 -18.40
C ALA A 25 4.55 7.84 -19.36
N PHE A 26 3.46 7.09 -19.40
CA PHE A 26 2.37 7.32 -20.36
C PHE A 26 0.99 7.37 -19.70
N GLN A 27 0.86 6.93 -18.45
CA GLN A 27 -0.40 6.93 -17.72
C GLN A 27 -0.14 7.07 -16.22
N VAL A 28 -0.98 7.88 -15.57
CA VAL A 28 -1.01 8.04 -14.12
C VAL A 28 -2.43 7.82 -13.66
N GLY A 29 -2.58 7.00 -12.64
CA GLY A 29 -3.82 6.76 -11.93
C GLY A 29 -3.67 7.09 -10.44
N ARG A 30 -4.81 7.13 -9.77
CA ARG A 30 -4.92 7.27 -8.31
C ARG A 30 -5.85 6.18 -7.78
N PRO A 31 -5.76 5.80 -6.50
CA PRO A 31 -6.77 4.94 -5.88
C PRO A 31 -8.18 5.58 -5.95
N ALA A 32 -9.20 4.72 -6.02
CA ALA A 32 -10.60 5.12 -6.07
C ALA A 32 -11.09 5.69 -4.73
N GLU A 33 -10.60 5.12 -3.62
CA GLU A 33 -10.91 5.51 -2.24
C GLU A 33 -9.62 5.74 -1.43
N GLY A 34 -9.72 6.54 -0.37
CA GLY A 34 -8.59 6.96 0.48
C GLY A 34 -8.23 8.44 0.31
N THR A 35 -8.23 9.17 1.44
CA THR A 35 -8.01 10.62 1.56
C THR A 35 -6.55 11.04 1.46
N THR A 36 -5.63 10.14 1.13
CA THR A 36 -4.20 10.43 1.09
C THR A 36 -3.80 10.84 -0.33
N GLY A 37 -3.95 12.14 -0.61
CA GLY A 37 -3.14 12.75 -1.66
C GLY A 37 -1.68 12.40 -1.39
N GLY A 38 -1.07 11.60 -2.27
CA GLY A 38 0.24 11.02 -2.00
C GLY A 38 0.47 9.63 -2.58
N LEU A 39 -0.57 8.84 -2.92
CA LEU A 39 -0.41 7.57 -3.63
C LEU A 39 -0.74 7.71 -5.13
N ALA A 40 0.18 7.26 -5.99
CA ALA A 40 0.07 7.29 -7.44
C ALA A 40 0.34 5.90 -8.05
N PHE A 41 -0.43 5.53 -9.07
CA PHE A 41 -0.09 4.42 -9.95
C PHE A 41 0.49 4.97 -11.24
N ILE A 42 1.77 4.70 -11.51
CA ILE A 42 2.48 5.26 -12.67
C ILE A 42 2.85 4.13 -13.61
N ALA A 43 2.39 4.23 -14.87
CA ALA A 43 2.72 3.29 -15.92
C ALA A 43 3.78 3.86 -16.86
N THR A 44 4.78 3.04 -17.14
CA THR A 44 5.92 3.31 -18.02
C THR A 44 6.06 2.17 -19.02
N LEU A 45 6.95 2.32 -20.01
CA LEU A 45 7.25 1.21 -20.92
C LEU A 45 7.98 0.03 -20.24
N ALA A 46 8.52 0.22 -19.03
CA ALA A 46 9.12 -0.86 -18.23
C ALA A 46 8.09 -1.64 -17.37
N GLY A 47 6.84 -1.17 -17.31
CA GLY A 47 5.79 -1.70 -16.45
C GLY A 47 5.17 -0.61 -15.57
N ALA A 48 4.30 -1.01 -14.65
CA ALA A 48 3.62 -0.10 -13.74
C ALA A 48 4.09 -0.25 -12.30
N PHE A 49 3.96 0.86 -11.56
CA PHE A 49 4.51 1.03 -10.22
C PHE A 49 3.49 1.76 -9.33
N ALA A 50 3.57 1.52 -8.03
CA ALA A 50 2.91 2.37 -7.04
C ALA A 50 3.96 3.29 -6.39
N VAL A 51 3.67 4.59 -6.33
CA VAL A 51 4.54 5.59 -5.70
C VAL A 51 3.75 6.28 -4.60
N LYS A 52 4.27 6.24 -3.38
CA LYS A 52 3.61 6.78 -2.21
C LYS A 52 4.49 7.85 -1.55
N ALA A 53 3.91 9.00 -1.26
CA ALA A 53 4.38 9.90 -0.22
C ALA A 53 3.68 9.53 1.08
N ALA A 54 4.45 9.34 2.15
CA ALA A 54 3.95 8.97 3.47
C ALA A 54 4.60 9.86 4.53
N ASP A 55 3.90 10.10 5.63
CA ASP A 55 4.41 10.90 6.76
C ASP A 55 5.64 10.23 7.41
N ASP A 56 5.67 8.89 7.46
CA ASP A 56 6.80 8.10 7.96
C ASP A 56 7.20 6.97 7.00
N VAL A 57 7.93 7.34 5.95
CA VAL A 57 8.48 6.38 4.97
C VAL A 57 9.43 5.37 5.62
N ALA A 58 10.10 5.74 6.71
CA ALA A 58 11.04 4.86 7.39
C ALA A 58 10.30 3.72 8.09
N GLU A 59 9.27 4.03 8.88
CA GLU A 59 8.41 3.02 9.52
C GLU A 59 7.78 2.10 8.47
N GLU A 60 7.24 2.66 7.38
CA GLU A 60 6.58 1.86 6.35
C GLU A 60 7.56 0.94 5.59
N PHE A 61 8.74 1.47 5.24
CA PHE A 61 9.76 0.69 4.55
C PHE A 61 10.32 -0.43 5.42
N VAL A 62 10.62 -0.14 6.69
CA VAL A 62 11.14 -1.14 7.64
C VAL A 62 10.09 -2.21 7.93
N GLY A 63 8.83 -1.82 8.17
CA GLY A 63 7.74 -2.76 8.40
C GLY A 63 7.53 -3.69 7.21
N THR A 64 7.51 -3.13 6.00
CA THR A 64 7.42 -3.91 4.75
C THR A 64 8.60 -4.87 4.60
N ARG A 65 9.83 -4.42 4.88
CA ARG A 65 11.03 -5.27 4.82
C ARG A 65 10.97 -6.42 5.84
N PHE A 66 10.50 -6.17 7.06
CA PHE A 66 10.37 -7.17 8.10
C PHE A 66 9.33 -8.24 7.73
N LEU A 67 8.14 -7.82 7.29
CA LEU A 67 7.11 -8.72 6.78
C LEU A 67 7.62 -9.61 5.64
N ARG A 68 8.34 -9.00 4.68
CA ARG A 68 8.93 -9.77 3.57
C ARG A 68 9.93 -10.81 4.06
N ALA A 69 10.79 -10.43 5.01
CA ALA A 69 11.77 -11.34 5.60
C ALA A 69 11.10 -12.49 6.38
N ALA A 70 9.94 -12.22 7.00
CA ALA A 70 9.12 -13.21 7.70
C ALA A 70 8.25 -14.08 6.75
N GLY A 71 8.34 -13.89 5.43
CA GLY A 71 7.60 -14.66 4.44
C GLY A 71 6.11 -14.27 4.32
N ALA A 72 5.73 -13.09 4.82
CA ALA A 72 4.43 -12.50 4.54
C ALA A 72 4.40 -11.92 3.11
N PRO A 73 3.27 -12.03 2.39
CA PRO A 73 3.18 -11.48 1.06
C PRO A 73 3.02 -9.97 1.13
N VAL A 74 4.06 -9.25 0.75
CA VAL A 74 4.07 -7.79 0.62
C VAL A 74 4.72 -7.40 -0.70
N PRO A 75 4.34 -6.26 -1.30
CA PRO A 75 5.01 -5.75 -2.49
C PRO A 75 6.51 -5.53 -2.24
N GLY A 76 7.32 -5.65 -3.30
CA GLY A 76 8.67 -5.10 -3.24
C GLY A 76 8.64 -3.59 -2.99
N ALA A 77 9.62 -3.10 -2.24
CA ALA A 77 9.70 -1.70 -1.87
C ALA A 77 11.14 -1.19 -1.93
N ARG A 78 11.31 0.08 -2.27
CA ARG A 78 12.54 0.85 -2.02
C ARG A 78 12.22 2.33 -1.82
N VAL A 79 13.14 3.02 -1.17
CA VAL A 79 13.04 4.45 -0.90
C VAL A 79 13.73 5.23 -2.03
N VAL A 80 13.14 6.37 -2.42
CA VAL A 80 13.75 7.36 -3.32
C VAL A 80 13.87 8.67 -2.53
N PHE A 81 15.08 9.14 -2.29
CA PHE A 81 15.30 10.34 -1.50
C PHE A 81 15.17 11.61 -2.35
N PRO A 82 14.78 12.75 -1.77
CA PRO A 82 14.63 14.01 -2.52
C PRO A 82 15.90 14.47 -3.25
N ALA A 83 17.08 14.13 -2.70
CA ALA A 83 18.37 14.44 -3.30
C ALA A 83 18.71 13.58 -4.53
N ASP A 84 18.02 12.45 -4.72
CA ASP A 84 18.24 11.56 -5.85
C ASP A 84 17.62 12.17 -7.12
N ALA A 85 18.36 12.14 -8.24
CA ALA A 85 17.85 12.59 -9.54
C ALA A 85 16.56 11.85 -9.97
N GLU A 86 16.38 10.63 -9.46
CA GLU A 86 15.18 9.85 -9.67
C GLU A 86 13.92 10.50 -9.06
N HIS A 87 14.04 11.14 -7.89
CA HIS A 87 12.91 11.83 -7.26
C HIS A 87 12.31 12.89 -8.18
N ALA A 88 13.17 13.76 -8.71
CA ALA A 88 12.76 14.79 -9.67
C ALA A 88 12.18 14.18 -10.96
N SER A 89 12.73 13.04 -11.40
CA SER A 89 12.27 12.33 -12.60
C SER A 89 10.87 11.74 -12.43
N ILE A 90 10.52 11.22 -11.25
CA ILE A 90 9.16 10.75 -10.92
C ILE A 90 8.16 11.91 -11.01
N LEU A 91 8.47 13.05 -10.37
CA LEU A 91 7.59 14.21 -10.39
C LEU A 91 7.42 14.78 -11.81
N ALA A 92 8.51 14.84 -12.59
CA ALA A 92 8.47 15.28 -13.98
C ALA A 92 7.64 14.33 -14.86
N ALA A 93 7.71 13.01 -14.63
CA ALA A 93 6.91 12.02 -15.33
C ALA A 93 5.41 12.22 -15.07
N VAL A 94 5.01 12.43 -13.81
CA VAL A 94 3.61 12.70 -13.44
C VAL A 94 3.10 13.98 -14.13
N GLU A 95 3.89 15.06 -14.08
CA GLU A 95 3.54 16.33 -14.73
C GLU A 95 3.43 16.20 -16.25
N ALA A 96 4.35 15.45 -16.88
CA ALA A 96 4.32 15.20 -18.32
C ALA A 96 3.06 14.45 -18.75
N VAL A 97 2.66 13.41 -18.02
CA VAL A 97 1.42 12.66 -18.30
C VAL A 97 0.19 13.54 -18.14
N ALA A 98 0.11 14.36 -17.08
CA ALA A 98 -1.00 15.29 -16.91
C ALA A 98 -1.12 16.29 -18.06
N LYS A 99 0.02 16.84 -18.53
CA LYS A 99 0.07 17.70 -19.73
C LYS A 99 -0.40 16.96 -20.99
N GLN A 100 -0.11 15.67 -21.11
CA GLN A 100 -0.61 14.86 -22.23
C GLN A 100 -2.13 14.66 -22.18
N TYR A 101 -2.73 14.44 -21.01
CA TYR A 101 -4.20 14.37 -20.87
C TYR A 101 -4.85 15.68 -21.33
N SER A 102 -4.33 16.82 -20.86
CA SER A 102 -4.82 18.14 -21.26
C SER A 102 -4.74 18.36 -22.78
N ARG A 103 -3.60 18.04 -23.41
CA ARG A 103 -3.42 18.15 -24.88
C ARG A 103 -4.39 17.28 -25.69
N ARG A 104 -4.93 16.21 -25.09
CA ARG A 104 -5.88 15.28 -25.72
C ARG A 104 -7.35 15.65 -25.46
N GLY A 105 -7.61 16.76 -24.77
CA GLY A 105 -8.95 17.21 -24.42
C GLY A 105 -9.51 16.60 -23.14
N ASP A 106 -8.71 15.88 -22.35
CA ASP A 106 -9.10 15.36 -21.04
C ASP A 106 -8.66 16.31 -19.92
N ALA A 107 -9.39 17.43 -19.80
CA ALA A 107 -9.10 18.46 -18.81
C ALA A 107 -9.33 17.98 -17.37
N GLU A 108 -10.39 17.19 -17.14
CA GLU A 108 -10.70 16.65 -15.82
C GLU A 108 -9.64 15.65 -15.35
N GLY A 109 -9.22 14.72 -16.22
CA GLY A 109 -8.14 13.78 -15.92
C GLY A 109 -6.82 14.51 -15.67
N ALA A 110 -6.49 15.53 -16.46
CA ALA A 110 -5.30 16.35 -16.25
C ALA A 110 -5.31 17.07 -14.90
N GLN A 111 -6.43 17.72 -14.56
CA GLN A 111 -6.61 18.40 -13.27
C GLN A 111 -6.53 17.41 -12.12
N ALA A 112 -7.16 16.24 -12.24
CA ALA A 112 -7.14 15.22 -11.21
C ALA A 112 -5.72 14.74 -10.89
N VAL A 113 -4.89 14.50 -11.92
CA VAL A 113 -3.48 14.13 -11.73
C VAL A 113 -2.68 15.28 -11.14
N MET A 114 -2.82 16.50 -11.66
CA MET A 114 -2.07 17.66 -11.14
C MET A 114 -2.39 17.95 -9.67
N VAL A 115 -3.68 17.97 -9.31
CA VAL A 115 -4.13 18.40 -7.97
C VAL A 115 -4.06 17.28 -6.95
N HIS A 116 -4.44 16.05 -7.28
CA HIS A 116 -4.53 14.99 -6.27
C HIS A 116 -3.29 14.10 -6.22
N VAL A 117 -2.53 14.02 -7.32
CA VAL A 117 -1.31 13.21 -7.38
C VAL A 117 -0.07 14.08 -7.23
N LEU A 118 0.16 15.04 -8.14
CA LEU A 118 1.41 15.79 -8.15
C LEU A 118 1.56 16.68 -6.90
N VAL A 119 0.51 17.39 -6.50
CA VAL A 119 0.53 18.16 -5.24
C VAL A 119 0.66 17.22 -4.04
N GLY A 120 0.01 16.06 -4.04
CA GLY A 120 0.15 15.06 -2.97
C GLY A 120 1.59 14.56 -2.81
N LEU A 121 2.25 14.21 -3.92
CA LEU A 121 3.65 13.78 -3.94
C LEU A 121 4.63 14.91 -3.58
N ARG A 122 4.30 16.17 -3.89
CA ARG A 122 5.10 17.36 -3.54
C ARG A 122 4.83 17.91 -2.14
N LYS A 123 3.70 17.56 -1.52
CA LYS A 123 3.31 18.07 -0.19
C LYS A 123 4.38 17.75 0.85
N TYR A 124 5.14 16.69 0.60
CA TYR A 124 6.24 16.26 1.41
C TYR A 124 7.53 16.45 0.60
N ASP A 125 8.39 17.38 0.99
CA ASP A 125 9.79 17.45 0.52
C ASP A 125 10.64 16.27 1.08
N GLY A 126 9.97 15.17 1.42
CA GLY A 126 10.50 13.97 2.03
C GLY A 126 10.68 12.85 1.01
N PRO A 127 11.26 11.73 1.42
CA PRO A 127 11.42 10.57 0.56
C PRO A 127 10.08 10.05 0.02
N LEU A 128 10.15 9.39 -1.14
CA LEU A 128 9.05 8.64 -1.72
C LEU A 128 9.28 7.14 -1.51
N LEU A 129 8.21 6.42 -1.25
CA LEU A 129 8.21 4.96 -1.25
C LEU A 129 7.79 4.45 -2.63
N LEU A 130 8.73 3.82 -3.33
CA LEU A 130 8.46 3.13 -4.58
C LEU A 130 8.12 1.67 -4.29
N LEU A 131 6.94 1.26 -4.74
CA LEU A 131 6.37 -0.07 -4.52
C LEU A 131 6.17 -0.80 -5.84
N GLU A 132 6.39 -2.12 -5.80
CA GLU A 132 5.94 -3.04 -6.83
C GLU A 132 4.42 -2.95 -6.92
N LEU A 133 3.88 -2.83 -8.14
CA LEU A 133 2.44 -2.81 -8.32
C LEU A 133 1.86 -4.21 -8.07
N VAL A 134 0.78 -4.29 -7.30
CA VAL A 134 -0.06 -5.50 -7.23
C VAL A 134 -1.19 -5.35 -8.26
N PRO A 135 -1.13 -6.04 -9.41
CA PRO A 135 -2.04 -5.76 -10.52
C PRO A 135 -3.46 -6.17 -10.19
N ALA A 136 -4.42 -5.31 -10.60
CA ALA A 136 -5.85 -5.56 -10.46
C ALA A 136 -6.26 -5.89 -9.01
N ALA A 137 -5.48 -5.39 -8.04
CA ALA A 137 -5.74 -5.59 -6.63
C ALA A 137 -7.06 -4.95 -6.22
N ARG A 138 -7.74 -5.60 -5.30
CA ARG A 138 -8.92 -5.07 -4.60
C ARG A 138 -8.67 -5.10 -3.11
N ALA A 139 -9.05 -4.07 -2.41
CA ALA A 139 -8.98 -4.07 -0.95
C ALA A 139 -9.95 -5.11 -0.38
N LEU A 140 -9.64 -5.68 0.78
CA LEU A 140 -10.41 -6.80 1.35
C LEU A 140 -11.76 -6.34 1.91
N ASP A 141 -11.87 -5.08 2.35
CA ASP A 141 -13.13 -4.44 2.74
C ASP A 141 -14.12 -4.29 1.56
N ASP A 142 -13.62 -4.20 0.32
CA ASP A 142 -14.44 -4.07 -0.89
C ASP A 142 -15.10 -5.37 -1.40
N ILE A 143 -14.94 -6.51 -0.73
CA ILE A 143 -15.36 -7.80 -1.28
C ILE A 143 -16.87 -8.06 -1.17
N GLY A 144 -17.54 -7.41 -0.22
CA GLY A 144 -18.98 -7.54 0.04
C GLY A 144 -19.46 -9.01 0.05
N ALA A 145 -20.53 -9.30 -0.70
CA ALA A 145 -21.11 -10.64 -0.80
C ALA A 145 -20.18 -11.71 -1.43
N SER A 146 -19.04 -11.33 -2.02
CA SER A 146 -18.07 -12.27 -2.61
C SER A 146 -17.13 -12.90 -1.57
N ALA A 147 -17.24 -12.52 -0.29
CA ALA A 147 -16.36 -13.02 0.78
C ALA A 147 -16.32 -14.55 0.84
N ALA A 148 -17.48 -15.20 0.75
CA ALA A 148 -17.60 -16.66 0.77
C ALA A 148 -16.75 -17.31 -0.34
N LEU A 149 -16.88 -16.86 -1.58
CA LEU A 149 -16.12 -17.39 -2.72
C LEU A 149 -14.60 -17.20 -2.57
N LEU A 150 -14.18 -16.09 -1.97
CA LEU A 150 -12.78 -15.68 -1.93
C LEU A 150 -12.04 -16.24 -0.71
N LEU A 151 -12.76 -16.55 0.37
CA LEU A 151 -12.21 -16.89 1.68
C LEU A 151 -12.71 -18.22 2.26
N GLU A 152 -13.75 -18.88 1.72
CA GLU A 152 -14.18 -20.20 2.20
C GLU A 152 -13.33 -21.33 1.58
N PRO A 153 -12.70 -22.19 2.40
CA PRO A 153 -11.87 -23.29 1.91
C PRO A 153 -12.71 -24.39 1.23
N ALA A 154 -12.86 -24.31 -0.09
CA ALA A 154 -13.36 -25.40 -0.93
C ALA A 154 -12.20 -26.16 -1.61
N ALA A 155 -12.42 -27.41 -2.03
CA ALA A 155 -11.43 -28.19 -2.77
C ALA A 155 -11.03 -27.46 -4.07
N GLY A 156 -9.72 -27.26 -4.28
CA GLY A 156 -9.19 -26.50 -5.43
C GLY A 156 -9.28 -24.97 -5.32
N SER A 157 -9.88 -24.44 -4.23
CA SER A 157 -9.93 -23.00 -4.00
C SER A 157 -8.59 -22.43 -3.52
N ARG A 158 -8.38 -21.13 -3.77
CA ARG A 158 -7.23 -20.37 -3.23
C ARG A 158 -7.47 -19.85 -1.81
N ALA A 159 -8.68 -20.00 -1.28
CA ALA A 159 -9.08 -19.47 0.02
C ALA A 159 -8.14 -19.90 1.15
N ARG A 160 -7.75 -21.18 1.18
CA ARG A 160 -6.78 -21.68 2.16
C ARG A 160 -5.44 -20.94 2.09
N ALA A 161 -4.87 -20.80 0.90
CA ALA A 161 -3.60 -20.09 0.72
C ALA A 161 -3.70 -18.61 1.13
N ARG A 162 -4.83 -17.96 0.83
CA ARG A 162 -5.11 -16.59 1.26
C ARG A 162 -5.20 -16.48 2.79
N LEU A 163 -5.94 -17.38 3.45
CA LEU A 163 -6.09 -17.41 4.90
C LEU A 163 -4.75 -17.69 5.60
N GLU A 164 -3.97 -18.66 5.10
CA GLU A 164 -2.63 -18.95 5.64
C GLU A 164 -1.70 -17.75 5.49
N ALA A 165 -1.75 -17.07 4.34
CA ALA A 165 -0.98 -15.85 4.10
C ALA A 165 -1.41 -14.68 5.01
N MET A 166 -2.71 -14.44 5.18
CA MET A 166 -3.23 -13.44 6.11
C MET A 166 -2.88 -13.78 7.57
N GLY A 167 -2.91 -15.05 7.95
CA GLY A 167 -2.47 -15.51 9.27
C GLY A 167 -1.00 -15.19 9.54
N ARG A 168 -0.12 -15.34 8.54
CA ARG A 168 1.29 -14.90 8.66
C ARG A 168 1.41 -13.39 8.85
N VAL A 169 0.67 -12.61 8.06
CA VAL A 169 0.65 -11.14 8.20
C VAL A 169 0.21 -10.77 9.62
N TRP A 170 -0.88 -11.35 10.11
CA TRP A 170 -1.40 -11.08 11.46
C TRP A 170 -0.38 -11.38 12.57
N ILE A 171 0.32 -12.51 12.50
CA ILE A 171 1.34 -12.87 13.50
C ILE A 171 2.50 -11.86 13.48
N VAL A 172 2.96 -11.48 12.28
CA VAL A 172 4.06 -10.53 12.13
C VAL A 172 3.63 -9.13 12.59
N ASP A 173 2.41 -8.72 12.28
CA ASP A 173 1.82 -7.47 12.73
C ASP A 173 1.75 -7.38 14.26
N ALA A 174 1.35 -8.48 14.92
CA ALA A 174 1.38 -8.56 16.37
C ALA A 174 2.81 -8.40 16.92
N ALA A 175 3.82 -9.01 16.29
CA ALA A 175 5.22 -8.87 16.68
C ALA A 175 5.76 -7.43 16.47
N LEU A 176 5.21 -6.69 15.52
CA LEU A 176 5.53 -5.28 15.24
C LEU A 176 4.66 -4.30 16.04
N HIS A 177 3.77 -4.78 16.92
CA HIS A 177 2.75 -3.98 17.58
C HIS A 177 1.89 -3.14 16.60
N PHE A 178 1.73 -3.64 15.37
CA PHE A 178 0.94 -3.01 14.33
C PHE A 178 -0.49 -3.56 14.37
N HIS A 179 -1.38 -2.84 15.05
CA HIS A 179 -2.76 -3.26 15.26
C HIS A 179 -3.74 -2.65 14.25
N ASP A 180 -3.26 -1.85 13.29
CA ASP A 180 -4.13 -1.19 12.31
C ASP A 180 -4.80 -2.23 11.41
N ARG A 181 -4.06 -3.18 10.82
CA ARG A 181 -4.64 -4.23 9.96
C ARG A 181 -5.52 -5.23 10.70
N PHE A 182 -4.96 -5.86 11.73
CA PHE A 182 -5.62 -6.90 12.52
C PHE A 182 -5.62 -6.50 14.00
N ALA A 183 -6.75 -6.00 14.47
CA ALA A 183 -6.98 -5.81 15.90
C ALA A 183 -7.27 -7.16 16.56
N SER A 184 -6.47 -7.53 17.56
CA SER A 184 -6.58 -8.82 18.24
C SER A 184 -5.98 -8.78 19.63
N ARG A 185 -6.22 -9.83 20.44
CA ARG A 185 -5.54 -10.03 21.73
C ARG A 185 -4.01 -10.06 21.64
N LEU A 186 -3.46 -10.39 20.47
CA LEU A 186 -2.02 -10.47 20.24
C LEU A 186 -1.40 -9.10 19.95
N SER A 187 -2.16 -8.22 19.29
CA SER A 187 -1.68 -6.93 18.78
C SER A 187 -2.18 -5.72 19.59
N CYS A 188 -3.24 -5.90 20.39
CA CYS A 188 -3.92 -4.83 21.11
C CYS A 188 -4.13 -5.19 22.59
N ALA A 189 -3.49 -4.45 23.50
CA ALA A 189 -3.72 -4.57 24.93
C ALA A 189 -5.14 -4.06 25.28
N GLY A 190 -5.89 -4.82 26.09
CA GLY A 190 -7.27 -4.46 26.43
C GLY A 190 -8.31 -4.80 25.35
N TYR A 191 -7.92 -5.55 24.32
CA TYR A 191 -8.81 -5.97 23.23
C TYR A 191 -10.15 -6.54 23.72
N ASP A 192 -10.13 -7.42 24.73
CA ASP A 192 -11.37 -8.04 25.24
C ASP A 192 -12.33 -7.02 25.86
N ALA A 193 -11.80 -6.03 26.61
CA ALA A 193 -12.62 -4.99 27.21
C ALA A 193 -13.19 -4.05 26.15
N ALA A 194 -12.38 -3.68 25.16
CA ALA A 194 -12.83 -2.85 24.04
C ALA A 194 -13.83 -3.60 23.14
N ALA A 195 -13.66 -4.91 22.95
CA ALA A 195 -14.58 -5.73 22.16
C ALA A 195 -15.93 -5.89 22.87
N ALA A 196 -15.92 -6.04 24.21
CA ALA A 196 -17.13 -6.04 25.02
C ALA A 196 -17.85 -4.68 24.93
N ALA A 197 -17.13 -3.56 25.09
CA ALA A 197 -17.69 -2.23 24.97
C ALA A 197 -18.31 -1.99 23.57
N TYR A 198 -17.63 -2.41 22.51
CA TYR A 198 -18.15 -2.32 21.15
C TYR A 198 -19.42 -3.15 20.94
N ALA A 199 -19.48 -4.37 21.49
CA ALA A 199 -20.69 -5.19 21.45
C ALA A 199 -21.89 -4.55 22.20
N GLU A 200 -21.60 -3.70 23.18
CA GLU A 200 -22.59 -2.89 23.92
C GLU A 200 -22.94 -1.56 23.23
N GLY A 201 -22.38 -1.29 22.05
CA GLY A 201 -22.67 -0.10 21.24
C GLY A 201 -21.74 1.09 21.48
N ALA A 202 -20.61 0.91 22.18
CA ALA A 202 -19.57 1.93 22.28
C ALA A 202 -18.82 2.10 20.95
N ALA A 203 -18.03 3.18 20.83
CA ALA A 203 -17.18 3.42 19.67
C ALA A 203 -16.19 2.25 19.47
N ALA A 204 -15.92 1.93 18.21
CA ALA A 204 -15.07 0.80 17.80
C ALA A 204 -13.56 1.04 17.98
N ASP A 205 -13.18 2.08 18.70
CA ASP A 205 -11.82 2.59 18.77
C ASP A 205 -10.88 1.50 19.31
N GLY A 206 -9.97 1.04 18.44
CA GLY A 206 -8.95 0.04 18.78
C GLY A 206 -9.38 -1.43 18.65
N VAL A 207 -10.60 -1.73 18.18
CA VAL A 207 -11.08 -3.13 18.01
C VAL A 207 -11.48 -3.51 16.59
N THR A 208 -11.74 -2.54 15.72
CA THR A 208 -11.92 -2.79 14.29
C THR A 208 -10.58 -2.63 13.58
N GLY A 209 -10.04 -3.73 13.04
CA GLY A 209 -8.92 -3.64 12.11
C GLY A 209 -9.33 -2.97 10.79
N ASN A 210 -8.35 -2.49 10.05
CA ASN A 210 -8.45 -1.87 8.74
C ASN A 210 -8.07 -2.90 7.66
N LEU A 211 -9.06 -3.62 7.17
CA LEU A 211 -8.87 -4.61 6.11
C LEU A 211 -8.60 -3.98 4.74
N GLY A 212 -8.74 -2.65 4.60
CA GLY A 212 -8.30 -1.90 3.42
C GLY A 212 -6.79 -2.05 3.14
N ASN A 213 -6.02 -2.37 4.19
CA ASN A 213 -4.58 -2.63 4.13
C ASN A 213 -4.22 -4.08 3.75
N ILE A 214 -5.21 -4.90 3.37
CA ILE A 214 -5.03 -6.21 2.73
C ILE A 214 -5.59 -6.17 1.31
N LEU A 215 -4.74 -6.43 0.33
CA LEU A 215 -5.12 -6.50 -1.07
C LEU A 215 -5.36 -7.95 -1.49
N LEU A 216 -6.47 -8.24 -2.14
CA LEU A 216 -6.72 -9.47 -2.89
C LEU A 216 -6.17 -9.35 -4.31
N THR A 217 -5.53 -10.42 -4.78
CA THR A 217 -4.95 -10.48 -6.14
C THR A 217 -5.07 -11.89 -6.73
N ASP A 218 -4.81 -11.99 -8.03
CA ASP A 218 -4.76 -13.25 -8.77
C ASP A 218 -3.37 -13.93 -8.69
N ALA A 219 -2.32 -13.20 -8.32
CA ALA A 219 -1.00 -13.78 -8.11
C ALA A 219 -0.96 -14.59 -6.81
N PRO A 220 -0.39 -15.81 -6.77
CA PRO A 220 -0.19 -16.55 -5.53
C PRO A 220 0.60 -15.71 -4.49
N PRO A 221 0.23 -15.73 -3.19
CA PRO A 221 -0.78 -16.58 -2.54
C PRO A 221 -2.22 -16.08 -2.66
N GLY A 222 -2.47 -15.03 -3.43
CA GLY A 222 -3.79 -14.44 -3.67
C GLY A 222 -4.13 -13.29 -2.73
N VAL A 223 -3.17 -12.85 -1.92
CA VAL A 223 -3.22 -11.66 -1.07
C VAL A 223 -1.87 -10.94 -1.05
N ALA A 224 -1.87 -9.65 -0.77
CA ALA A 224 -0.68 -8.86 -0.43
C ALA A 224 -1.04 -7.83 0.65
N ALA A 225 -0.22 -7.70 1.68
CA ALA A 225 -0.40 -6.69 2.72
C ALA A 225 0.32 -5.40 2.33
N VAL A 226 -0.31 -4.26 2.58
CA VAL A 226 0.20 -2.91 2.28
C VAL A 226 0.14 -2.02 3.51
N ASP A 227 0.76 -0.83 3.42
CA ASP A 227 0.74 0.19 4.48
C ASP A 227 1.24 -0.35 5.84
N SER A 228 2.37 -1.06 5.80
CA SER A 228 2.88 -1.78 6.96
C SER A 228 3.72 -0.88 7.84
N HIS A 229 3.22 -0.42 8.98
CA HIS A 229 3.99 0.44 9.89
C HIS A 229 4.63 -0.35 11.02
N VAL A 230 5.81 0.08 11.45
CA VAL A 230 6.39 -0.35 12.73
C VAL A 230 6.14 0.76 13.73
N LYS A 231 5.15 0.59 14.61
CA LYS A 231 5.09 1.42 15.81
C LYS A 231 6.18 0.93 16.73
N LEU A 232 7.38 1.48 16.58
CA LEU A 232 8.47 1.18 17.49
C LEU A 232 7.95 1.39 18.90
N VAL A 233 8.00 0.34 19.72
CA VAL A 233 8.04 0.51 21.17
C VAL A 233 9.20 1.46 21.36
N ARG A 234 8.91 2.73 21.72
CA ARG A 234 9.95 3.67 22.11
C ARG A 234 10.68 2.96 23.25
N GLY A 235 11.84 2.38 22.96
CA GLY A 235 12.68 1.79 23.98
C GLY A 235 12.84 2.86 25.04
N ALA A 236 12.59 2.51 26.30
CA ALA A 236 13.05 3.37 27.37
C ALA A 236 14.55 3.58 27.13
N ALA A 237 15.09 4.75 27.46
CA ALA A 237 16.50 5.09 27.20
C ALA A 237 17.51 4.04 27.72
N SER A 238 17.09 3.14 28.61
CA SER A 238 17.82 1.95 29.06
C SER A 238 18.18 0.95 27.95
N ASP A 239 17.33 0.77 26.94
CA ASP A 239 17.49 -0.33 25.97
C ASP A 239 18.51 0.05 24.88
N ALA A 240 18.61 1.34 24.56
CA ALA A 240 19.65 1.87 23.67
C ALA A 240 21.05 1.75 24.29
N ALA A 241 21.15 1.87 25.62
CA ALA A 241 22.42 1.69 26.34
C ALA A 241 22.86 0.22 26.39
N ALA A 242 21.90 -0.73 26.44
CA ALA A 242 22.19 -2.16 26.43
C ALA A 242 22.61 -2.69 25.05
N LEU A 243 22.12 -2.09 23.96
CA LEU A 243 22.53 -2.42 22.59
C LEU A 243 23.88 -1.82 22.18
N ALA A 244 24.37 -0.81 22.91
CA ALA A 244 25.64 -0.14 22.66
C ALA A 244 26.81 -0.69 23.51
N ALA A 245 26.55 -1.67 24.39
CA ALA A 245 27.52 -2.35 25.25
C ALA A 245 27.87 -3.73 24.69
#